data_AF-A0AA43CTG6-F1
#
_entry.id   AF-A0AA43CTG6-F1
#
_cell.length_a   1.000
_cell.length_b   1.000
_cell.length_c   1.000
_cell.angle_alpha   90.00
_cell.angle_beta   90.00
_cell.angle_gamma   90.00
#
_symmetry.space_group_name_H-M   'P 1'
#
loop_
_entity.id
_entity.type
_entity.pdbx_description
1 polymer ?
#
loop_
_entity_poly.entity_id
_entity_poly.type
_entity_poly.pdbx_seq_one_letter_code
_entity_poly.pdbx_strand_id
1 'polypeptide(L)' 'RQLELAGQATERIRDRYLNGAEDYQRVLTSLISEQRLQRTRLTAKRELFENRVNLCRALAGGWEMTRKPEQTPLRGE' A
#
# COMPACT_ATOMS: atom_id res chain seq x y z
N ARG A 1 5.56 12.68 -2.52
CA ARG A 1 5.63 13.63 -3.64
C ARG A 1 4.55 13.41 -4.71
N GLN A 2 4.56 12.35 -5.53
CA GLN A 2 3.52 12.21 -6.59
C GLN A 2 2.09 12.16 -6.04
N LEU A 3 1.86 11.37 -4.97
CA LEU A 3 0.53 11.26 -4.35
C LEU A 3 0.02 12.59 -3.78
N GLU A 4 0.93 13.33 -3.16
CA GLU A 4 0.65 14.63 -2.55
C GLU A 4 0.32 15.68 -3.61
N LEU A 5 1.08 15.71 -4.72
CA LEU A 5 0.79 16.58 -5.86
C LEU A 5 -0.54 16.22 -6.53
N ALA A 6 -0.87 14.93 -6.61
CA ALA A 6 -2.17 14.48 -7.13
C ALA A 6 -3.32 14.98 -6.26
N GLY A 7 -3.20 14.89 -4.93
CA GLY A 7 -4.19 15.43 -3.99
C GLY A 7 -4.38 16.94 -4.13
N GLN A 8 -3.28 17.70 -4.18
CA GLN A 8 -3.33 19.17 -4.39
C GLN A 8 -3.95 19.54 -5.75
N ALA A 9 -3.69 18.77 -6.80
CA ALA A 9 -4.31 18.98 -8.10
C ALA A 9 -5.81 18.72 -8.06
N THR A 10 -6.25 17.64 -7.41
CA THR A 10 -7.67 17.32 -7.20
C THR A 10 -8.38 18.43 -6.43
N GLU A 11 -7.77 18.96 -5.36
CA GLU A 11 -8.33 20.05 -4.56
C GLU A 11 -8.55 21.32 -5.41
N ARG A 12 -7.55 21.74 -6.18
CA ARG A 12 -7.67 22.90 -7.08
C ARG A 12 -8.75 22.73 -8.16
N ILE A 13 -8.89 21.52 -8.70
CA ILE A 13 -9.93 21.21 -9.70
C ILE A 13 -11.31 21.28 -9.04
N ARG A 14 -11.44 20.81 -7.80
CA ARG A 14 -12.68 20.91 -7.03
C ARG A 14 -13.06 22.37 -6.78
N ASP A 15 -12.11 23.21 -6.39
CA ASP A 15 -12.35 24.64 -6.17
C ASP A 15 -12.81 25.33 -7.45
N ARG A 16 -12.21 25.02 -8.61
CA ARG A 16 -12.65 25.56 -9.90
C ARG A 16 -14.06 25.12 -10.27
N TYR A 17 -14.42 23.86 -10.03
CA TYR A 17 -15.78 23.37 -10.22
C TYR A 17 -16.78 24.11 -9.33
N LEU A 18 -16.47 24.30 -8.04
CA LEU A 18 -17.33 25.04 -7.11
C LEU A 18 -17.52 26.50 -7.52
N ASN A 19 -16.52 27.09 -8.16
CA ASN A 19 -16.58 28.44 -8.74
C ASN A 19 -17.22 28.48 -10.15
N GLY A 20 -17.73 27.36 -10.66
CA GLY A 20 -18.38 27.28 -11.98
C GLY A 20 -17.44 27.37 -13.17
N ALA A 21 -16.12 27.25 -12.97
CA ALA A 21 -15.10 27.41 -14.01
C ALA A 21 -14.69 26.09 -14.69
N GLU A 22 -15.15 24.95 -14.19
CA GLU A 22 -14.81 23.60 -14.69
C GLU A 22 -16.03 22.68 -14.57
N ASP A 23 -16.10 21.66 -15.43
CA ASP A 23 -17.15 20.64 -15.37
C ASP A 23 -16.87 19.59 -14.29
N TYR A 24 -17.93 19.02 -13.71
CA TYR A 24 -17.81 17.97 -12.70
C TYR A 24 -17.03 16.73 -13.19
N GLN A 25 -17.09 16.45 -14.50
CA GLN A 25 -16.30 15.37 -15.12
C GLN A 25 -14.79 15.52 -14.88
N ARG A 26 -14.30 16.77 -14.83
CA ARG A 26 -12.89 17.06 -14.54
C ARG A 26 -12.50 16.65 -13.13
N VAL A 27 -13.39 16.90 -12.16
CA VAL A 27 -13.23 16.50 -10.75
C VAL A 27 -13.12 14.97 -10.65
N LEU A 28 -14.05 14.25 -11.28
CA LEU A 28 -14.07 12.78 -11.27
C LEU A 28 -12.80 12.19 -11.89
N THR A 29 -12.32 12.77 -12.99
CA THR A 29 -11.10 12.31 -13.66
C THR A 29 -9.87 12.48 -12.77
N SER A 30 -9.78 13.59 -12.04
CA SER A 30 -8.70 13.83 -11.06
C SER A 30 -8.76 12.82 -9.92
N LEU A 31 -9.94 12.59 -9.34
CA LEU A 31 -10.15 11.62 -8.26
C LEU A 31 -9.75 10.20 -8.68
N ILE A 32 -10.15 9.76 -9.87
CA ILE A 32 -9.77 8.43 -10.40
C ILE A 32 -8.25 8.32 -10.54
N SER A 33 -7.60 9.38 -11.02
CA SER A 33 -6.14 9.40 -11.19
C SER A 33 -5.42 9.32 -9.85
N GLU A 34 -5.89 10.05 -8.84
CA GLU A 34 -5.36 10.01 -7.48
C GLU A 34 -5.54 8.61 -6.85
N GLN A 35 -6.74 8.04 -6.93
CA GLN A 35 -7.03 6.70 -6.38
C GLN A 35 -6.21 5.61 -7.06
N ARG A 36 -5.97 5.71 -8.38
CA ARG A 36 -5.06 4.80 -9.09
C ARG A 36 -3.66 4.88 -8.50
N LEU A 37 -3.14 6.09 -8.27
CA LEU A 37 -1.81 6.28 -7.70
C LEU A 37 -1.69 5.74 -6.27
N GLN A 38 -2.75 5.90 -5.45
CA GLN A 38 -2.82 5.29 -4.11
C GLN A 38 -2.73 3.76 -4.19
N ARG A 39 -3.50 3.14 -5.10
CA ARG A 39 -3.48 1.68 -5.32
C ARG A 39 -2.13 1.20 -5.81
N THR A 40 -1.52 1.87 -6.79
CA THR A 40 -0.18 1.54 -7.28
C THR A 40 0.85 1.56 -6.16
N ARG A 41 0.80 2.56 -5.27
CA ARG A 41 1.71 2.63 -4.11
C ARG A 41 1.53 1.44 -3.15
N LEU A 42 0.29 1.01 -2.90
CA LEU A 42 0.02 -0.15 -2.05
C LEU A 42 0.51 -1.45 -2.70
N THR A 43 0.25 -1.64 -3.98
CA THR A 43 0.73 -2.80 -4.75
C THR A 43 2.25 -2.87 -4.73
N ALA A 44 2.95 -1.77 -5.02
CA ALA A 44 4.41 -1.73 -4.99
C ALA A 44 4.99 -2.07 -3.61
N LYS A 45 4.33 -1.62 -2.52
CA LYS A 45 4.72 -2.00 -1.16
C LYS A 45 4.54 -3.51 -0.92
N ARG A 46 3.42 -4.07 -1.35
CA ARG A 46 3.15 -5.51 -1.24
C ARG A 46 4.21 -6.32 -1.99
N GLU A 47 4.49 -5.96 -3.24
CA GLU A 47 5.51 -6.61 -4.06
C GLU A 47 6.89 -6.54 -3.42
N LEU A 48 7.25 -5.41 -2.80
CA LEU A 48 8.51 -5.30 -2.05
C LEU A 48 8.60 -6.34 -0.92
N PHE A 49 7.52 -6.55 -0.15
CA PHE A 49 7.50 -7.57 0.90
C PHE A 49 7.56 -8.99 0.33
N GLU A 50 6.78 -9.27 -0.71
CA GLU A 50 6.80 -10.57 -1.39
C GLU A 50 8.19 -10.90 -1.91
N ASN A 51 8.86 -9.95 -2.57
CA ASN A 51 10.22 -10.10 -3.07
C ASN A 51 11.21 -10.37 -1.93
N ARG A 52 11.09 -9.68 -0.78
CA ARG A 52 11.94 -9.94 0.39
C ARG A 52 11.74 -11.34 0.94
N VAL A 53 10.49 -11.79 1.08
CA VAL A 53 10.17 -13.14 1.55
C VAL A 53 10.71 -14.18 0.58
N ASN A 54 10.51 -13.99 -0.73
CA ASN A 54 10.99 -14.90 -1.77
C ASN A 54 12.52 -14.98 -1.78
N LEU A 55 13.22 -13.85 -1.63
CA LEU A 55 14.67 -13.83 -1.51
C LEU A 55 15.14 -14.60 -0.27
N CYS A 56 14.52 -14.35 0.89
CA CYS A 56 14.82 -15.11 2.11
C CYS A 56 14.61 -16.61 1.92
N ARG A 57 13.51 -17.02 1.28
CA ARG A 57 13.23 -18.44 0.97
C ARG A 57 14.24 -19.03 0.00
N ALA A 58 14.63 -18.30 -1.03
CA ALA A 58 15.61 -18.75 -2.02
C ALA A 58 17.00 -18.94 -1.39
N LEU A 59 17.39 -18.05 -0.46
CA LEU A 59 18.69 -18.12 0.21
C LEU A 59 18.72 -19.13 1.37
N ALA A 60 17.61 -19.27 2.11
CA ALA A 60 17.50 -20.14 3.29
C ALA A 60 16.82 -21.48 3.00
N GLY A 61 16.75 -21.90 1.73
CA GLY A 61 16.02 -23.08 1.24
C GLY A 61 16.43 -24.45 1.82
N GLY A 62 17.20 -24.48 2.91
CA GLY A 62 17.54 -25.69 3.67
C GLY A 62 17.69 -25.48 5.19
N TRP A 63 17.23 -24.36 5.77
CA TRP A 63 17.25 -24.19 7.22
C TRP A 63 16.00 -24.83 7.85
N GLU A 64 16.17 -26.04 8.40
CA GLU A 64 15.16 -26.70 9.24
C GLU A 64 14.93 -25.87 10.50
N MET A 65 13.86 -25.08 10.48
CA MET A 65 13.44 -24.30 11.64
C MET A 65 12.64 -25.21 12.57
N THR A 66 13.35 -25.99 13.41
CA THR A 66 12.69 -26.83 14.42
C THR A 66 11.86 -25.93 15.33
N ARG A 67 10.53 -26.07 15.26
CA ARG A 67 9.62 -25.40 16.20
C ARG A 67 10.05 -25.82 17.61
N LYS A 68 10.55 -24.87 18.39
CA LYS A 68 10.91 -25.13 19.79
C LYS A 68 9.66 -25.68 20.48
N PRO A 69 9.70 -26.87 21.10
CA PRO A 69 8.53 -27.42 21.76
C PRO A 69 8.05 -26.40 22.78
N GLU A 70 6.74 -26.16 22.79
CA GLU A 70 6.09 -25.34 23.79
C GLU A 70 6.53 -25.87 25.16
N GLN A 71 7.22 -25.02 25.92
CA GLN A 71 7.51 -25.35 27.31
C GLN A 71 6.16 -25.26 28.02
N THR A 72 5.44 -26.37 28.09
CA THR A 72 4.28 -26.52 28.97
C THR A 72 4.78 -26.15 30.36
N PRO A 73 4.31 -25.05 30.97
CA PRO A 73 4.71 -24.74 32.32
C PRO A 73 4.25 -25.91 33.19
N LEU A 74 5.21 -26.53 33.89
CA LEU A 74 4.94 -27.59 34.87
C LEU A 74 3.97 -27.02 35.89
N ARG A 75 2.68 -27.37 35.74
CA ARG A 75 1.66 -27.08 36.73
C ARG A 75 1.98 -27.99 37.91
N GLY A 76 2.59 -27.40 38.93
CA GLY A 76 2.92 -28.09 40.18
C GLY A 76 1.69 -28.79 40.75
N GLU A 77 1.93 -30.02 41.22
CA GLU A 77 1.04 -30.79 42.08
C GLU A 77 1.03 -30.21 43.50
#